data_AF-A0A934L653-F1
#
_entry.id   AF-A0A934L653-F1
#
_cell.length_a   1.000
_cell.length_b   1.000
_cell.length_c   1.000
_cell.angle_alpha   90.00
_cell.angle_beta   90.00
_cell.angle_gamma   90.00
#
_symmetry.space_group_name_H-M   'P 1'
#
loop_
_entity.id
_entity.type
_entity.pdbx_description
1 polymer ?
#
loop_
_entity_poly.entity_id
_entity_poly.type
_entity_poly.pdbx_seq_one_letter_code
_entity_poly.pdbx_strand_id
1 'polypeptide(L)'
;MTKKILKRLKRRRRFYAWIGLCGVLAAIGGIGVGIRAGRSLERLTIADEAVKLGAAIDSLEAKINHLHVERVVADIIDCESGGRHDELWGDGGKSYGVAQFNEETFHRFAAKAGMPHLEWKDRDDQITLLRWAVANGFGRSWSCYGKAVKG
;
A
#
# COMPACT_ATOMS: atom_id res chain seq x y z
N MET A 1 -17.71 54.35 -68.44
CA MET A 1 -16.55 53.43 -68.26
C MET A 1 -16.29 53.00 -66.79
N THR A 2 -17.10 53.44 -65.82
CA THR A 2 -16.87 53.31 -64.37
C THR A 2 -17.35 51.99 -63.74
N LYS A 3 -18.37 51.33 -64.29
CA LYS A 3 -18.95 50.09 -63.71
C LYS A 3 -18.01 48.86 -63.77
N LYS A 4 -17.07 48.81 -64.73
CA LYS A 4 -16.10 47.69 -64.86
C LYS A 4 -15.01 47.72 -63.77
N ILE A 5 -14.57 48.91 -63.36
CA ILE A 5 -13.54 49.08 -62.33
C ILE A 5 -14.10 48.72 -60.95
N LEU A 6 -15.34 49.13 -60.66
CA LEU A 6 -16.01 48.82 -59.40
C LEU A 6 -16.22 47.31 -59.20
N LYS A 7 -16.57 46.56 -60.27
CA LYS A 7 -16.69 45.09 -60.22
C LYS A 7 -15.35 44.39 -59.93
N ARG A 8 -14.23 44.91 -60.46
CA ARG A 8 -12.89 44.35 -60.23
C ARG A 8 -12.43 44.58 -58.79
N LEU A 9 -12.70 45.75 -58.21
CA LEU A 9 -12.39 46.05 -56.80
C LEU A 9 -13.22 45.19 -55.82
N LYS A 10 -14.50 44.96 -56.12
CA LYS A 10 -15.37 44.10 -55.30
C LYS A 10 -14.93 42.63 -55.31
N ARG A 11 -14.38 42.13 -56.43
CA ARG A 11 -13.78 40.78 -56.51
C ARG A 11 -12.49 40.67 -55.70
N ARG A 12 -11.60 41.67 -55.78
CA ARG A 12 -10.36 41.66 -54.99
C ARG A 12 -10.62 41.70 -53.48
N ARG A 13 -11.55 42.54 -53.01
CA ARG A 13 -11.95 42.56 -51.60
C ARG A 13 -12.48 41.20 -51.10
N ARG A 14 -13.28 40.50 -51.92
CA ARG A 14 -13.78 39.15 -51.56
C ARG A 14 -12.65 38.12 -51.50
N PHE A 15 -11.66 38.21 -52.38
CA PHE A 15 -10.52 37.28 -52.40
C PHE A 15 -9.63 37.45 -51.16
N TYR A 16 -9.26 38.68 -50.80
CA TYR A 16 -8.46 38.93 -49.59
C TYR A 16 -9.22 38.58 -48.30
N ALA A 17 -10.54 38.80 -48.26
CA ALA A 17 -11.37 38.37 -47.13
C ALA A 17 -11.38 36.84 -46.97
N TRP A 18 -11.37 36.08 -48.06
CA TRP A 18 -11.38 34.62 -48.04
C TRP A 18 -10.04 34.03 -47.60
N ILE A 19 -8.92 34.62 -48.04
CA ILE A 19 -7.57 34.23 -47.58
C ILE A 19 -7.40 34.52 -46.08
N GLY A 20 -7.83 35.69 -45.61
CA GLY A 20 -7.79 36.04 -44.19
C GLY A 20 -8.60 35.08 -43.32
N LEU A 21 -9.79 34.67 -43.78
CA LEU A 21 -10.64 33.72 -43.06
C LEU A 21 -9.99 32.33 -42.95
N CYS A 22 -9.35 31.83 -44.02
CA CYS A 22 -8.67 30.53 -43.99
C CYS A 22 -7.46 30.53 -43.05
N GLY A 23 -6.68 31.62 -42.99
CA GLY A 23 -5.55 31.75 -42.08
C GLY A 23 -5.96 31.74 -40.60
N VAL A 24 -7.07 32.42 -40.26
CA VAL A 24 -7.61 32.44 -38.89
C VAL A 24 -8.12 31.05 -38.47
N LEU A 25 -8.80 30.33 -39.36
CA LEU A 25 -9.29 28.97 -39.07
C LEU A 25 -8.15 27.97 -38.83
N ALA A 26 -7.06 28.05 -39.60
CA ALA A 26 -5.88 27.21 -39.40
C ALA A 26 -5.18 27.48 -38.05
N ALA A 27 -5.08 28.76 -37.65
CA ALA A 27 -4.50 29.14 -36.37
C ALA A 27 -5.35 28.64 -35.17
N ILE A 28 -6.67 28.76 -35.24
CA ILE A 28 -7.59 28.25 -34.20
C ILE A 28 -7.52 26.72 -34.11
N GLY A 29 -7.46 26.03 -35.25
CA GLY A 29 -7.30 24.56 -35.28
C GLY A 29 -5.99 24.08 -34.63
N GLY A 30 -4.87 24.75 -34.90
CA GLY A 30 -3.57 24.42 -34.31
C GLY A 30 -3.51 24.59 -32.79
N ILE A 31 -4.10 25.67 -32.27
CA ILE A 31 -4.18 25.93 -30.81
C ILE A 31 -5.01 24.84 -30.11
N GLY A 32 -6.13 24.42 -30.70
CA GLY A 32 -6.98 23.37 -30.13
C GLY A 32 -6.30 22.00 -30.05
N VAL A 33 -5.50 21.64 -31.06
CA VAL A 33 -4.73 20.37 -31.08
C VAL A 33 -3.62 20.39 -30.03
N GLY A 34 -2.88 21.50 -29.90
CA GLY A 34 -1.83 21.64 -28.88
C GLY A 34 -2.37 21.54 -27.44
N ILE A 35 -3.49 22.21 -27.14
CA ILE A 35 -4.13 22.13 -25.81
C ILE A 35 -4.60 20.70 -25.49
N ARG A 36 -5.11 19.97 -26.49
CA ARG A 36 -5.58 18.58 -26.29
C ARG A 36 -4.42 17.61 -26.06
N ALA A 37 -3.32 17.78 -26.80
CA ALA A 37 -2.12 16.96 -26.63
C ALA A 37 -1.43 17.24 -25.28
N GLY A 38 -1.27 18.50 -24.88
CA GLY A 38 -0.70 18.89 -23.58
C GLY A 38 -1.48 18.31 -22.40
N ARG A 39 -2.82 18.42 -22.42
CA ARG A 39 -3.69 17.82 -21.40
C ARG A 39 -3.61 16.29 -21.34
N SER A 40 -3.28 15.63 -22.45
CA SER A 40 -3.11 14.17 -22.47
C SER A 40 -1.77 13.76 -21.84
N LEU A 41 -0.71 14.54 -22.05
CA LEU A 41 0.59 14.29 -21.45
C LEU A 41 0.55 14.52 -19.93
N GLU A 42 -0.08 15.61 -19.47
CA GLU A 42 -0.29 15.91 -18.04
C GLU A 42 -1.10 14.81 -17.33
N ARG A 43 -2.12 14.24 -17.98
CA ARG A 43 -2.89 13.12 -17.40
C ARG A 43 -2.06 11.85 -17.26
N LEU A 44 -1.13 11.60 -18.18
CA LEU A 44 -0.23 10.44 -18.11
C LEU A 44 0.79 10.60 -16.98
N THR A 45 1.34 11.80 -16.76
CA THR A 45 2.26 12.06 -15.65
C THR A 45 1.56 11.94 -14.30
N ILE A 46 0.34 12.48 -14.17
CA ILE A 46 -0.46 12.33 -12.94
C ILE A 46 -0.79 10.85 -12.67
N ALA A 47 -1.09 10.07 -13.72
CA ALA A 47 -1.37 8.64 -13.55
C ALA A 47 -0.15 7.85 -13.08
N ASP A 48 1.03 8.12 -13.63
CA ASP A 48 2.29 7.49 -13.20
C ASP A 48 2.64 7.85 -11.75
N GLU A 49 2.50 9.13 -11.37
CA GLU A 49 2.69 9.57 -9.98
C GLU A 49 1.69 8.91 -9.02
N ALA A 50 0.42 8.77 -9.43
CA ALA A 50 -0.59 8.09 -8.61
C ALA A 50 -0.27 6.60 -8.38
N VAL A 51 0.24 5.90 -9.40
CA VAL A 51 0.68 4.49 -9.25
C VAL A 51 1.87 4.39 -8.30
N LYS A 52 2.86 5.28 -8.42
CA LYS A 52 4.02 5.32 -7.52
C LYS A 52 3.60 5.61 -6.07
N LEU A 53 2.67 6.55 -5.88
CA LEU A 53 2.11 6.86 -4.57
C LEU A 53 1.34 5.67 -3.99
N GLY A 54 0.56 4.97 -4.80
CA GLY A 54 -0.16 3.75 -4.39
C GLY A 54 0.80 2.68 -3.87
N ALA A 55 1.85 2.36 -4.63
CA ALA A 55 2.85 1.39 -4.21
C ALA A 55 3.58 1.81 -2.91
N ALA A 56 3.81 3.11 -2.70
CA ALA A 56 4.39 3.63 -1.47
C ALA A 56 3.44 3.48 -0.26
N ILE A 57 2.14 3.67 -0.45
CA ILE A 57 1.11 3.45 0.58
C ILE A 57 1.07 1.96 0.96
N ASP A 58 1.00 1.05 -0.01
CA ASP A 58 1.00 -0.40 0.25
C ASP A 58 2.24 -0.84 1.04
N SER A 59 3.41 -0.30 0.68
CA SER A 59 4.65 -0.55 1.41
C SER A 59 4.61 0.00 2.84
N LEU A 60 3.98 1.15 3.07
CA LEU A 60 3.86 1.75 4.38
C LEU A 60 2.88 0.95 5.26
N GLU A 61 1.76 0.50 4.70
CA GLU A 61 0.79 -0.35 5.38
C GLU A 61 1.41 -1.69 5.82
N ALA A 62 2.17 -2.34 4.94
CA ALA A 62 2.93 -3.55 5.28
C ALA A 62 3.90 -3.31 6.46
N LYS A 63 4.59 -2.15 6.45
CA LYS A 63 5.52 -1.78 7.53
C LYS A 63 4.79 -1.49 8.85
N ILE A 64 3.65 -0.80 8.81
CA ILE A 64 2.82 -0.53 9.98
C ILE A 64 2.32 -1.86 10.57
N ASN A 65 1.82 -2.77 9.74
CA ASN A 65 1.34 -4.08 10.18
C ASN A 65 2.46 -4.91 10.81
N HIS A 66 3.64 -4.94 10.19
CA HIS A 66 4.81 -5.60 10.76
C HIS A 66 5.18 -5.04 12.14
N LEU A 67 5.27 -3.72 12.27
CA LEU A 67 5.59 -3.07 13.55
C LEU A 67 4.51 -3.32 14.60
N HIS A 68 3.24 -3.37 14.20
CA HIS A 68 2.14 -3.69 15.10
C HIS A 68 2.27 -5.11 15.65
N VAL A 69 2.55 -6.10 14.79
CA VAL A 69 2.78 -7.49 15.21
C VAL A 69 3.95 -7.58 16.18
N GLU A 70 5.10 -6.98 15.85
CA GLU A 70 6.28 -7.02 16.74
C GLU A 70 6.00 -6.38 18.10
N ARG A 71 5.27 -5.25 18.14
CA ARG A 71 4.85 -4.62 19.39
C ARG A 71 3.98 -5.56 20.24
N VAL A 72 2.94 -6.12 19.63
CA VAL A 72 2.02 -7.03 20.33
C VAL A 72 2.74 -8.28 20.83
N VAL A 73 3.67 -8.84 20.04
CA VAL A 73 4.50 -9.97 20.45
C VAL A 73 5.37 -9.63 21.66
N ALA A 74 6.03 -8.46 21.64
CA ALA A 74 6.84 -8.00 22.76
C ALA A 74 6.00 -7.81 24.04
N ASP A 75 4.81 -7.21 23.91
CA ASP A 75 3.90 -7.00 25.04
C ASP A 75 3.35 -8.33 25.60
N ILE A 76 3.09 -9.32 24.74
CA ILE A 76 2.71 -10.67 25.20
C ILE A 76 3.88 -11.30 25.96
N ILE A 77 5.10 -11.29 25.41
CA ILE A 77 6.28 -11.88 26.04
C ILE A 77 6.56 -11.23 27.40
N ASP A 78 6.50 -9.89 27.47
CA ASP A 78 6.71 -9.15 28.72
C ASP A 78 5.68 -9.56 29.78
N CYS A 79 4.40 -9.66 29.39
CA CYS A 79 3.33 -10.05 30.30
C CYS A 79 3.38 -11.54 30.72
N GLU A 80 3.72 -12.45 29.81
CA GLU A 80 3.70 -13.90 30.06
C GLU A 80 4.94 -14.37 30.85
N SER A 81 6.11 -13.79 30.57
CA SER A 81 7.38 -14.28 31.15
C SER A 81 8.32 -13.18 31.67
N GLY A 82 8.07 -11.91 31.34
CA GLY A 82 9.05 -10.83 31.50
C GLY A 82 10.29 -11.05 30.63
N GLY A 83 10.16 -11.76 29.50
CA GLY A 83 11.25 -12.10 28.59
C GLY A 83 12.15 -13.27 29.04
N ARG A 84 11.83 -13.94 30.15
CA ARG A 84 12.58 -15.11 30.65
C ARG A 84 12.19 -16.39 29.91
N HIS A 85 13.10 -17.36 29.85
CA HIS A 85 12.87 -18.61 29.10
C HIS A 85 13.25 -19.87 29.90
N ASP A 86 14.49 -19.92 30.42
CA ASP A 86 15.03 -21.14 31.01
C ASP A 86 14.29 -21.56 32.28
N GLU A 87 13.97 -22.85 32.36
CA GLU A 87 13.26 -23.50 33.49
C GLU A 87 11.94 -22.81 33.91
N LEU A 88 11.35 -22.01 33.02
CA LEU A 88 10.16 -21.22 33.31
C LEU A 88 8.89 -22.01 32.99
N TRP A 89 8.29 -22.58 34.01
CA TRP A 89 7.02 -23.29 33.93
C TRP A 89 5.85 -22.45 34.45
N GLY A 90 4.76 -22.42 33.70
CA GLY A 90 3.48 -21.81 34.07
C GLY A 90 2.33 -22.81 34.06
N ASP A 91 1.13 -22.34 34.44
CA ASP A 91 -0.11 -23.12 34.43
C ASP A 91 -0.04 -24.48 35.14
N GLY A 92 0.71 -24.54 36.25
CA GLY A 92 0.93 -25.78 37.00
C GLY A 92 1.78 -26.81 36.25
N GLY A 93 2.71 -26.35 35.40
CA GLY A 93 3.61 -27.20 34.62
C GLY A 93 3.12 -27.52 33.20
N LYS A 94 2.09 -26.82 32.73
CA LYS A 94 1.49 -27.05 31.40
C LYS A 94 2.01 -26.12 30.31
N SER A 95 2.63 -25.01 30.72
CA SER A 95 3.13 -23.97 29.83
C SER A 95 4.61 -23.73 30.09
N TYR A 96 5.38 -23.43 29.05
CA TYR A 96 6.84 -23.31 29.15
C TYR A 96 7.39 -22.10 28.39
N GLY A 97 8.45 -21.51 28.93
CA GLY A 97 9.35 -20.63 28.19
C GLY A 97 8.84 -19.20 28.01
N VAL A 98 9.35 -18.54 26.97
CA VAL A 98 9.25 -17.08 26.79
C VAL A 98 7.85 -16.63 26.41
N ALA A 99 7.12 -17.46 25.68
CA ALA A 99 5.74 -17.19 25.27
C ALA A 99 4.70 -18.00 26.05
N GLN A 100 5.13 -18.73 27.10
CA GLN A 100 4.27 -19.59 27.93
C GLN A 100 3.34 -20.50 27.10
N PHE A 101 3.90 -21.16 26.09
CA PHE A 101 3.12 -22.09 25.27
C PHE A 101 2.80 -23.37 26.03
N ASN A 102 1.58 -23.86 25.88
CA ASN A 102 1.26 -25.26 26.12
C ASN A 102 1.72 -26.13 24.92
N GLU A 103 2.29 -27.31 25.20
CA GLU A 103 2.85 -28.24 24.19
C GLU A 103 1.88 -28.56 23.05
N GLU A 104 0.66 -28.98 23.38
CA GLU A 104 -0.35 -29.35 22.40
C GLU A 104 -0.73 -28.15 21.52
N THR A 105 -0.88 -26.97 22.15
CA THR A 105 -1.18 -25.74 21.44
C THR A 105 -0.03 -25.30 20.53
N PHE A 106 1.21 -25.43 20.99
CA PHE A 106 2.40 -25.16 20.19
C PHE A 106 2.42 -26.03 18.94
N HIS A 107 2.34 -27.36 19.09
CA HIS A 107 2.39 -28.27 17.94
C HIS A 107 1.21 -28.07 16.99
N ARG A 108 0.01 -27.76 17.50
CA ARG A 108 -1.14 -27.41 16.67
C ARG A 108 -0.90 -26.15 15.83
N PHE A 109 -0.28 -25.12 16.41
CA PHE A 109 0.07 -23.91 15.67
C PHE A 109 1.23 -24.14 14.70
N ALA A 110 2.27 -24.87 15.11
CA ALA A 110 3.39 -25.24 14.26
C ALA A 110 2.90 -25.99 13.01
N ALA A 111 1.97 -26.94 13.17
CA ALA A 111 1.34 -27.64 12.05
C ALA A 111 0.53 -26.70 11.14
N LYS A 112 -0.29 -25.80 11.71
CA LYS A 112 -1.06 -24.80 10.93
C LYS A 112 -0.16 -23.82 10.17
N ALA A 113 1.01 -23.51 10.73
CA ALA A 113 1.97 -22.61 10.14
C ALA A 113 2.86 -23.26 9.07
N GLY A 114 2.77 -24.58 8.89
CA GLY A 114 3.69 -25.32 8.02
C GLY A 114 5.11 -25.42 8.58
N MET A 115 5.28 -25.30 9.90
CA MET A 115 6.57 -25.32 10.60
C MET A 115 6.64 -26.45 11.66
N PRO A 116 6.38 -27.73 11.31
CA PRO A 116 6.35 -28.83 12.29
C PRO A 116 7.71 -29.18 12.90
N HIS A 117 8.79 -28.61 12.37
CA HIS A 117 10.16 -28.81 12.84
C HIS A 117 10.53 -27.92 14.03
N LEU A 118 9.69 -26.94 14.38
CA LEU A 118 9.94 -26.06 15.52
C LEU A 118 9.87 -26.85 16.83
N GLU A 119 10.76 -26.51 17.76
CA GLU A 119 10.86 -27.14 19.06
C GLU A 119 10.12 -26.31 20.11
N TRP A 120 9.15 -26.94 20.79
CA TRP A 120 8.31 -26.24 21.78
C TRP A 120 9.12 -25.59 22.91
N LYS A 121 10.26 -26.16 23.29
CA LYS A 121 11.11 -25.65 24.37
C LYS A 121 12.24 -24.75 23.87
N ASP A 122 12.37 -24.50 22.58
CA ASP A 122 13.35 -23.54 22.09
C ASP A 122 12.79 -22.11 22.14
N ARG A 123 13.65 -21.16 22.51
CA ARG A 123 13.25 -19.76 22.70
C ARG A 123 12.87 -19.09 21.38
N ASP A 124 13.68 -19.26 20.36
CA ASP A 124 13.53 -18.53 19.10
C ASP A 124 12.40 -19.14 18.27
N ASP A 125 12.17 -20.45 18.39
CA ASP A 125 11.04 -21.15 17.79
C ASP A 125 9.71 -20.73 18.42
N GLN A 126 9.66 -20.56 19.76
CA GLN A 126 8.49 -19.97 20.42
C GLN A 126 8.19 -18.56 19.92
N ILE A 127 9.20 -17.70 19.81
CA ILE A 127 9.00 -16.32 19.32
C ILE A 127 8.55 -16.33 17.86
N THR A 128 9.15 -17.18 17.03
CA THR A 128 8.80 -17.35 15.62
C THR A 128 7.34 -17.77 15.47
N LEU A 129 6.92 -18.77 16.23
CA LEU A 129 5.55 -19.26 16.18
C LEU A 129 4.54 -18.26 16.76
N LEU A 130 4.91 -17.54 17.82
CA LEU A 130 4.08 -16.48 18.40
C LEU A 130 3.87 -15.34 17.39
N ARG A 131 4.92 -14.87 16.70
CA ARG A 131 4.80 -13.86 15.63
C ARG A 131 3.83 -14.30 14.55
N TRP A 132 3.99 -15.53 14.05
CA TRP A 132 3.08 -16.10 13.07
C TRP A 132 1.64 -16.15 13.61
N ALA A 133 1.44 -16.59 14.85
CA ALA A 133 0.12 -16.70 15.47
C ALA A 133 -0.56 -15.32 15.58
N VAL A 134 0.15 -14.29 16.04
CA VAL A 134 -0.35 -12.92 16.15
C VAL A 134 -0.70 -12.36 14.76
N ALA A 135 0.20 -12.51 13.78
CA ALA A 135 -0.03 -12.05 12.41
C ALA A 135 -1.24 -12.71 11.73
N ASN A 136 -1.60 -13.94 12.15
CA ASN A 136 -2.75 -14.68 11.63
C ASN A 136 -4.01 -14.61 12.52
N GLY A 137 -4.04 -13.67 13.48
CA GLY A 137 -5.24 -13.42 14.31
C GLY A 137 -5.46 -14.41 15.46
N PHE A 138 -4.49 -15.28 15.75
CA PHE A 138 -4.55 -16.24 16.87
C PHE A 138 -4.05 -15.66 18.19
N GLY A 139 -3.71 -14.37 18.25
CA GLY A 139 -3.20 -13.74 19.48
C GLY A 139 -4.11 -13.90 20.70
N ARG A 140 -5.43 -14.03 20.52
CA ARG A 140 -6.39 -14.27 21.63
C ARG A 140 -6.19 -15.60 22.37
N SER A 141 -5.34 -16.50 21.87
CA SER A 141 -4.95 -17.70 22.61
C SER A 141 -4.09 -17.41 23.85
N TRP A 142 -3.51 -16.21 23.94
CA TRP A 142 -2.79 -15.73 25.11
C TRP A 142 -3.68 -14.87 25.99
N SER A 143 -3.65 -15.13 27.30
CA SER A 143 -4.39 -14.34 28.27
C SER A 143 -3.91 -12.87 28.29
N CYS A 144 -2.61 -12.66 28.04
CA CYS A 144 -1.98 -11.35 27.97
C CYS A 144 -2.32 -10.54 26.71
N TYR A 145 -2.89 -11.15 25.67
CA TYR A 145 -3.20 -10.45 24.40
C TYR A 145 -4.12 -9.25 24.58
N GLY A 146 -5.11 -9.36 25.47
CA GLY A 146 -6.03 -8.27 25.76
C GLY A 146 -5.36 -7.02 26.34
N LYS A 147 -4.18 -7.16 26.96
CA LYS A 147 -3.36 -6.04 27.44
C LYS A 147 -2.49 -5.49 26.30
N ALA A 148 -1.87 -6.37 25.51
CA ALA A 148 -0.99 -6.02 24.39
C ALA A 148 -1.69 -5.17 23.30
N VAL A 149 -2.99 -5.39 23.04
CA VAL A 149 -3.73 -4.62 22.03
C VAL A 149 -4.29 -3.29 22.54
N LYS A 150 -4.27 -3.05 23.87
CA LYS A 150 -4.82 -1.82 24.48
C LYS A 150 -3.76 -0.74 24.72
N GLY A 151 -2.48 -1.07 24.55
CA GLY A 151 -1.36 -0.13 24.64
C GLY A 151 -1.31 0.87 23.48
#